data_AF-A0A069N9C0-F1
#
_entry.id   AF-A0A069N9C0-F1
#
_cell.length_a   1.000
_cell.length_b   1.000
_cell.length_c   1.000
_cell.angle_alpha   90.00
_cell.angle_beta   90.00
_cell.angle_gamma   90.00
#
_symmetry.space_group_name_H-M   'P 1'
#
loop_
_entity.id
_entity.type
_entity.pdbx_description
1 polymer ?
#
loop_
_entity_poly.entity_id
_entity_poly.type
_entity_poly.pdbx_seq_one_letter_code
_entity_poly.pdbx_strand_id
1 'polypeptide(L)'
;MAGKTPAEAAKAVGVARQTAYTWKARLDEGGIEALRVMTTGRPAQLDVGQLKGLRVALLQGPLAHGFGTELRTLKRVRALIE
;
A
#
# COMPACT_ATOMS: atom_id res chain seq x y z
N MET A 1 -12.56 25.90 -18.44
CA MET A 1 -13.17 25.01 -17.42
C MET A 1 -12.29 25.10 -16.19
N ALA A 2 -12.83 25.50 -15.03
CA ALA A 2 -12.04 25.52 -13.80
C ALA A 2 -11.89 24.08 -13.27
N GLY A 3 -10.66 23.67 -12.94
CA GLY A 3 -10.42 22.39 -12.28
C GLY A 3 -10.95 22.39 -10.84
N LYS A 4 -11.05 21.21 -10.23
CA LYS A 4 -11.40 21.05 -8.81
C LYS A 4 -10.37 21.76 -7.92
N THR A 5 -10.82 22.37 -6.84
CA THR A 5 -9.95 22.84 -5.75
C THR A 5 -9.26 21.66 -5.06
N PRO A 6 -8.11 21.87 -4.38
CA PRO A 6 -7.46 20.81 -3.60
C PRO A 6 -8.39 20.17 -2.55
N ALA A 7 -9.30 20.94 -1.96
CA ALA A 7 -10.28 20.42 -1.00
C ALA A 7 -11.32 19.50 -1.66
N GLU A 8 -11.83 19.86 -2.84
CA GLU A 8 -12.75 19.00 -3.61
C GLU A 8 -12.05 17.74 -4.13
N ALA A 9 -10.79 17.86 -4.56
CA ALA A 9 -9.97 16.72 -4.93
C ALA A 9 -9.75 15.77 -3.74
N ALA A 10 -9.40 16.32 -2.57
CA ALA A 10 -9.23 15.54 -1.34
C ALA A 10 -10.49 14.75 -0.97
N LYS A 11 -11.66 15.41 -1.03
CA LYS A 11 -12.95 14.77 -0.80
C LYS A 11 -13.23 13.66 -1.81
N ALA A 12 -12.90 13.87 -3.09
CA ALA A 12 -13.18 12.91 -4.15
C ALA A 12 -12.34 11.62 -4.04
N VAL A 13 -11.09 11.71 -3.55
CA VAL A 13 -10.19 10.56 -3.46
C VAL A 13 -9.99 10.03 -2.03
N GLY A 14 -10.70 10.61 -1.05
CA GLY A 14 -10.70 10.13 0.34
C GLY A 14 -9.41 10.40 1.11
N VAL A 15 -8.70 11.50 0.82
CA VAL A 15 -7.49 11.89 1.55
C VAL A 15 -7.71 13.13 2.42
N ALA A 16 -6.81 13.36 3.38
CA ALA A 16 -6.82 14.59 4.15
C ALA A 16 -6.59 15.82 3.24
N ARG A 17 -7.26 16.94 3.56
CA ARG A 17 -7.12 18.20 2.79
C ARG A 17 -5.65 18.62 2.64
N GLN A 18 -4.89 18.56 3.73
CA GLN A 18 -3.46 18.89 3.77
C GLN A 18 -2.66 18.09 2.73
N THR A 19 -2.95 16.80 2.57
CA THR A 19 -2.30 15.94 1.56
C THR A 19 -2.52 16.46 0.14
N ALA A 20 -3.75 16.86 -0.20
CA ALA A 20 -4.03 17.43 -1.52
C ALA A 20 -3.35 18.78 -1.75
N TYR A 21 -3.17 19.61 -0.71
CA TYR A 21 -2.38 20.83 -0.80
C TYR A 21 -0.89 20.54 -1.02
N THR A 22 -0.32 19.54 -0.34
CA THR A 22 1.05 19.09 -0.58
C THR A 22 1.24 18.63 -2.02
N TRP A 23 0.30 17.84 -2.56
CA TRP A 23 0.34 17.43 -3.97
C TRP A 23 0.22 18.61 -4.92
N LYS A 24 -0.67 19.57 -4.63
CA LYS A 24 -0.81 20.78 -5.46
C LYS A 24 0.48 21.60 -5.51
N ALA A 25 1.15 21.81 -4.37
CA ALA A 25 2.43 22.52 -4.32
C ALA A 25 3.51 21.83 -5.17
N ARG A 26 3.63 20.50 -5.06
CA ARG A 26 4.59 19.72 -5.88
C ARG A 26 4.26 19.73 -7.36
N LEU A 27 2.98 19.67 -7.70
CA LEU A 27 2.52 19.81 -9.08
C LEU A 27 2.86 21.19 -9.66
N ASP A 28 2.74 22.24 -8.86
CA ASP A 28 3.08 23.61 -9.27
C ASP A 28 4.59 23.80 -9.45
N GLU A 29 5.41 23.15 -8.62
CA GLU A 29 6.86 23.23 -8.66
C GLU A 29 7.48 22.51 -9.87
N GLY A 30 6.97 21.34 -10.26
CA GLY A 30 7.63 20.50 -11.26
C GLY A 30 6.70 19.67 -12.14
N GLY A 31 5.42 20.05 -12.21
CA GLY A 31 4.45 19.39 -13.05
C GLY A 31 4.13 17.97 -12.58
N ILE A 32 3.54 17.19 -13.48
CA ILE A 32 3.08 15.83 -13.17
C ILE A 32 4.23 14.89 -12.83
N GLU A 33 5.42 15.10 -13.40
CA GLU A 33 6.59 14.26 -13.12
C GLU A 33 7.08 14.43 -11.68
N ALA A 34 7.02 15.65 -11.12
CA ALA A 34 7.32 15.88 -9.71
C ALA A 34 6.37 15.13 -8.76
N LEU A 35 5.10 14.93 -9.16
CA LEU A 35 4.17 14.07 -8.43
C LEU A 35 4.52 12.58 -8.57
N ARG A 36 4.88 12.12 -9.77
CA ARG A 36 5.19 10.70 -10.03
C ARG A 36 6.36 10.18 -9.22
N VAL A 37 7.36 11.02 -8.98
CA VAL A 37 8.57 10.64 -8.21
C VAL A 37 8.41 10.82 -6.70
N MET A 38 7.24 11.26 -6.21
CA MET A 38 7.00 11.32 -4.76
C MET A 38 7.02 9.91 -4.15
N THR A 39 7.76 9.74 -3.06
CA THR A 39 7.82 8.49 -2.30
C THR A 39 6.43 8.07 -1.84
N THR A 40 6.02 6.85 -2.20
CA THR A 40 4.72 6.24 -1.88
C THR A 40 4.68 5.55 -0.51
N GLY A 41 5.60 5.91 0.40
CA GLY A 41 5.77 5.30 1.71
C GLY A 41 6.93 4.31 1.78
N ARG A 42 6.96 3.47 2.81
CA ARG A 42 7.99 2.44 2.99
C ARG A 42 7.93 1.45 1.82
N PRO A 43 9.07 1.12 1.18
CA PRO A 43 9.10 0.09 0.15
C PRO A 43 8.47 -1.22 0.64
N ALA A 44 7.81 -1.93 -0.26
CA ALA A 44 7.34 -3.28 0.02
C ALA A 44 8.54 -4.15 0.41
N GLN A 45 8.38 -4.91 1.51
CA GLN A 45 9.42 -5.86 1.93
C GLN A 45 9.36 -7.18 1.17
N LEU A 46 8.25 -7.43 0.46
CA LEU A 46 8.02 -8.65 -0.31
C LEU A 46 7.96 -8.34 -1.79
N ASP A 47 8.68 -9.13 -2.57
CA ASP A 47 8.51 -9.15 -4.01
C ASP A 47 7.20 -9.86 -4.41
N VAL A 48 6.88 -9.79 -5.71
CA VAL A 48 5.65 -10.36 -6.27
C VAL A 48 5.60 -11.89 -6.12
N GLY A 49 6.75 -12.56 -6.16
CA GLY A 49 6.86 -14.01 -5.97
C GLY A 49 6.57 -14.42 -4.53
N GLN A 50 7.20 -13.74 -3.56
CA GLN A 50 6.94 -13.92 -2.13
C GLN A 50 5.47 -13.64 -1.79
N LEU A 51 4.86 -12.59 -2.36
CA LEU A 51 3.45 -12.29 -2.14
C LEU A 51 2.52 -13.40 -2.68
N LYS A 52 2.84 -13.95 -3.86
CA LYS A 52 2.09 -15.09 -4.44
C LYS A 52 2.25 -16.35 -3.60
N GLY A 53 3.47 -16.66 -3.18
CA GLY A 53 3.76 -17.81 -2.31
C GLY A 53 3.01 -17.71 -0.99
N LEU A 54 3.03 -16.53 -0.36
CA LEU A 54 2.27 -16.26 0.86
C LEU A 54 0.77 -16.45 0.64
N ARG A 55 0.20 -15.98 -0.48
CA ARG A 55 -1.22 -16.17 -0.78
C ARG A 55 -1.58 -17.65 -0.86
N VAL A 56 -0.77 -18.47 -1.53
CA VAL A 56 -1.00 -19.92 -1.62
C VAL A 56 -0.93 -20.56 -0.24
N ALA A 57 0.10 -20.24 0.55
CA ALA A 57 0.27 -20.78 1.90
C ALA A 57 -0.91 -20.43 2.83
N LEU A 58 -1.38 -19.18 2.77
CA LEU A 58 -2.56 -18.76 3.53
C LEU A 58 -3.86 -19.47 3.10
N LEU A 59 -3.95 -19.95 1.86
CA LEU A 59 -5.09 -20.74 1.39
C LEU A 59 -5.00 -22.21 1.78
N GLN A 60 -3.80 -22.79 1.83
CA GLN A 60 -3.55 -24.16 2.31
C GLN A 60 -3.87 -24.32 3.81
N GLY A 61 -3.75 -23.23 4.57
CA GLY A 61 -4.11 -23.17 5.98
C GLY A 61 -2.96 -23.58 6.91
N PRO A 62 -3.02 -23.19 8.20
CA PRO A 62 -1.89 -23.36 9.12
C PRO A 62 -1.45 -24.81 9.35
N LEU A 63 -2.37 -25.77 9.35
CA LEU A 63 -2.03 -27.18 9.55
C LEU A 63 -1.14 -27.73 8.43
N ALA A 64 -1.37 -27.30 7.18
CA ALA A 64 -0.55 -27.68 6.03
C ALA A 64 0.91 -27.18 6.14
N HIS A 65 1.16 -26.20 7.01
CA HIS A 65 2.48 -25.65 7.30
C HIS A 65 3.03 -26.06 8.67
N GLY A 66 2.50 -27.14 9.25
CA GLY A 66 3.04 -27.73 10.49
C GLY A 66 2.66 -26.99 11.77
N PHE A 67 1.73 -26.03 11.71
CA PHE A 67 1.23 -25.39 12.93
C PHE A 67 0.19 -26.29 13.60
N GLY A 68 0.25 -26.43 14.93
CA GLY A 68 -0.64 -27.34 15.68
C GLY A 68 -2.10 -26.92 15.78
N THR A 69 -2.51 -25.79 15.19
CA THR A 69 -3.89 -25.28 15.23
C THR A 69 -4.20 -24.44 14.01
N GLU A 70 -5.48 -24.27 13.67
CA GLU A 70 -5.99 -23.39 12.60
C GLU A 70 -5.80 -21.87 12.85
N LEU A 71 -5.17 -21.49 13.97
CA LEU A 71 -4.96 -20.08 14.30
C LEU A 71 -4.00 -19.40 13.31
N ARG A 72 -4.45 -18.27 12.75
CA ARG A 72 -3.66 -17.40 11.87
C ARG A 72 -3.18 -16.18 12.66
N THR A 73 -1.94 -16.23 13.12
CA THR A 73 -1.31 -15.12 13.85
C THR A 73 -0.25 -14.46 12.98
N LEU A 74 0.03 -13.18 13.22
CA LEU A 74 1.09 -12.46 12.51
C LEU A 74 2.46 -13.15 12.66
N LYS A 75 2.74 -13.79 13.80
CA LYS A 75 3.97 -14.56 14.01
C LYS A 75 4.07 -15.77 13.07
N ARG A 76 2.96 -16.48 12.83
CA ARG A 76 2.91 -17.62 11.91
C ARG A 76 2.95 -17.18 10.46
N VAL A 77 2.25 -16.09 10.12
CA VAL A 77 2.33 -15.47 8.79
C VAL A 77 3.77 -15.07 8.48
N ARG A 78 4.50 -14.48 9.44
CA ARG A 78 5.92 -14.17 9.29
C ARG A 78 6.78 -15.39 9.01
N ALA A 79 6.50 -16.54 9.61
CA ALA A 79 7.25 -17.77 9.36
C ALA A 79 7.04 -18.36 7.95
N LEU A 80 6.09 -17.83 7.16
CA LEU A 80 5.86 -18.20 5.76
C LEU A 80 6.57 -17.26 4.78
N ILE A 81 7.32 -16.29 5.29
CA ILE A 81 7.87 -15.16 4.57
C ILE A 81 9.34 -15.00 5.00
N GLU A 82 10.25 -15.60 4.24
CA GLU A 82 11.72 -15.42 4.36
C GLU A 82 12.18 -14.22 3.53
#